data_AF-A0A953DCR7-F1
#
_entry.id   AF-A0A953DCR7-F1
#
_cell.length_a   1.000
_cell.length_b   1.000
_cell.length_c   1.000
_cell.angle_alpha   90.00
_cell.angle_beta   90.00
_cell.angle_gamma   90.00
#
_symmetry.space_group_name_H-M   'P 1'
#
loop_
_entity.id
_entity.type
_entity.pdbx_description
1 polymer ?
#
loop_
_entity_poly.entity_id
_entity_poly.type
_entity_poly.pdbx_seq_one_letter_code
_entity_poly.pdbx_strand_id
1 'polypeptide(L)'
;MRQVTRGRALGPGPTHTVFDPFSVNPIRRSLGAIAVSAAMLVAPMRWLGAEVGGLVLVGVGWLAAAVLMMSVPVLIIATVEELWRQVRRRVHPPIEELDLSPRVLRLLHRYGLDTIAAVEQVDEATLMLLPNFDARARREVMRAISLRQYAAQQRAWEEERERDARRRRAEWKTARLPVRLPRRFSDWTGRR
;
A
#
# COMPACT_ATOMS: atom_id res chain seq x y z
N MET A 1 -35.49 9.54 9.74
CA MET A 1 -34.39 8.56 9.51
C MET A 1 -34.56 7.97 8.12
N ARG A 2 -33.73 8.37 7.15
CA ARG A 2 -33.84 7.93 5.75
C ARG A 2 -32.51 7.27 5.37
N GLN A 3 -32.54 5.97 5.13
CA GLN A 3 -31.41 5.20 4.62
C GLN A 3 -30.96 5.81 3.29
N VAL A 4 -29.72 6.30 3.24
CA VAL A 4 -29.06 6.69 2.00
C VAL A 4 -28.58 5.40 1.35
N THR A 5 -29.36 4.94 0.37
CA THR A 5 -29.00 3.88 -0.57
C THR A 5 -27.68 4.25 -1.24
N ARG A 6 -26.68 3.41 -1.02
CA ARG A 6 -25.38 3.44 -1.72
C ARG A 6 -25.62 3.62 -3.22
N GLY A 7 -24.98 4.64 -3.79
CA GLY A 7 -24.94 4.88 -5.23
C GLY A 7 -24.50 3.60 -5.94
N ARG A 8 -25.45 3.04 -6.68
CA ARG A 8 -25.26 1.94 -7.61
C ARG A 8 -24.23 2.40 -8.63
N ALA A 9 -23.07 1.75 -8.65
CA ALA A 9 -22.15 1.79 -9.77
C ALA A 9 -22.95 1.57 -11.07
N LEU A 10 -22.56 2.25 -12.15
CA LEU A 10 -23.07 1.97 -13.49
C LEU A 10 -23.15 0.45 -13.68
N GLY A 11 -24.38 -0.06 -13.80
CA GLY A 11 -24.59 -1.48 -14.03
C GLY A 11 -23.94 -1.87 -15.36
N PRO A 12 -23.24 -3.02 -15.42
CA PRO A 12 -22.83 -3.55 -16.70
C PRO A 12 -24.09 -3.88 -17.51
N GLY A 13 -24.08 -3.53 -18.79
CA GLY A 13 -25.02 -4.04 -19.78
C GLY A 13 -25.00 -5.58 -19.83
N PRO A 14 -25.91 -6.21 -20.59
CA PRO A 14 -26.19 -7.64 -20.52
C PRO A 14 -24.90 -8.47 -20.50
N THR A 15 -24.78 -9.29 -19.45
CA THR A 15 -23.65 -10.16 -19.13
C THR A 15 -23.49 -11.24 -20.20
N HIS A 16 -22.89 -10.89 -21.33
CA HIS A 16 -21.99 -11.83 -21.97
C HIS A 16 -20.79 -11.93 -21.02
N THR A 17 -20.75 -12.99 -20.21
CA THR A 17 -19.57 -13.42 -19.46
C THR A 17 -18.51 -13.91 -20.47
N VAL A 18 -18.05 -13.02 -21.34
CA VAL A 18 -16.80 -13.20 -22.04
C VAL A 18 -15.78 -13.18 -20.91
N PHE A 19 -15.21 -14.34 -20.59
CA PHE A 19 -14.03 -14.43 -19.75
C PHE A 19 -13.01 -13.47 -20.36
N ASP A 20 -12.81 -12.31 -19.74
CA ASP A 20 -11.81 -11.36 -20.15
C ASP A 20 -10.48 -11.82 -19.54
N PRO A 21 -9.57 -12.43 -20.32
CA PRO A 21 -8.31 -12.94 -19.81
C PRO A 21 -7.40 -11.83 -19.24
N PHE A 22 -7.74 -10.55 -19.47
CA PHE A 22 -7.01 -9.37 -18.99
C PHE A 22 -7.61 -8.76 -17.71
N SER A 23 -8.82 -9.17 -17.32
CA SER A 23 -9.47 -8.73 -16.07
C SER A 23 -8.92 -9.40 -14.80
N VAL A 24 -8.09 -10.44 -14.96
CA VAL A 24 -7.51 -11.21 -13.87
C VAL A 24 -6.32 -10.46 -13.27
N ASN A 25 -6.32 -10.25 -11.95
CA ASN A 25 -5.21 -9.60 -11.24
C ASN A 25 -3.86 -10.27 -11.62
N PRO A 26 -2.95 -9.54 -12.28
CA PRO A 26 -1.71 -10.11 -12.84
C PRO A 26 -0.79 -10.67 -11.75
N ILE A 27 -0.84 -10.11 -10.54
CA ILE A 27 -0.08 -10.60 -9.38
C ILE A 27 -0.59 -11.98 -8.95
N ARG A 28 -1.91 -12.15 -8.80
CA ARG A 28 -2.50 -13.43 -8.41
C ARG A 28 -2.24 -14.52 -9.45
N ARG A 29 -2.34 -14.16 -10.73
CA ARG A 29 -2.11 -15.08 -11.85
C ARG A 29 -0.65 -15.52 -11.92
N SER A 30 0.30 -14.58 -11.85
CA SER A 30 1.73 -14.90 -11.89
C SER A 30 2.17 -15.68 -10.64
N LEU A 31 1.69 -15.33 -9.45
CA LEU A 31 1.93 -16.13 -8.24
C LEU A 31 1.41 -17.56 -8.36
N GLY A 32 0.19 -17.73 -8.89
CA GLY A 32 -0.37 -19.06 -9.14
C GLY A 32 0.48 -19.88 -10.11
N ALA A 33 0.91 -19.27 -11.22
CA ALA A 33 1.80 -19.91 -12.19
C ALA A 33 3.14 -20.31 -11.56
N ILE A 34 3.77 -19.42 -10.79
CA ILE A 34 5.03 -19.69 -10.09
C ILE A 34 4.85 -20.84 -9.09
N ALA A 35 3.78 -20.83 -8.30
CA ALA A 35 3.51 -21.87 -7.31
C ALA A 35 3.31 -23.24 -7.96
N VAL A 36 2.53 -23.31 -9.04
CA VAL A 36 2.29 -24.55 -9.80
C VAL A 36 3.58 -25.04 -10.45
N SER A 37 4.35 -24.16 -11.10
CA SER A 37 5.62 -24.50 -11.73
C SER A 37 6.67 -24.96 -10.71
N ALA A 38 6.78 -24.28 -9.57
CA ALA A 38 7.67 -24.69 -8.48
C ALA A 38 7.25 -26.05 -7.90
N ALA A 39 5.95 -26.28 -7.73
CA ALA A 39 5.44 -27.58 -7.30
C ALA A 39 5.77 -28.69 -8.31
N MET A 40 5.63 -28.43 -9.62
CA MET A 40 6.00 -29.40 -10.67
C MET A 40 7.50 -29.73 -10.69
N LEU A 41 8.37 -28.80 -10.26
CA LEU A 41 9.81 -29.04 -10.17
C LEU A 41 10.22 -29.77 -8.88
N VAL A 42 9.55 -29.47 -7.76
CA VAL A 42 9.93 -29.99 -6.44
C VAL A 42 9.22 -31.30 -6.10
N ALA A 43 7.95 -31.44 -6.46
CA ALA A 43 7.13 -32.60 -6.08
C ALA A 43 7.69 -33.93 -6.62
N PRO A 44 8.14 -34.06 -7.89
CA PRO A 44 8.61 -35.33 -8.42
C PRO A 44 9.82 -35.88 -7.66
N MET A 45 10.80 -35.03 -7.36
CA MET A 45 11.99 -35.44 -6.61
C MET A 45 11.71 -35.83 -5.17
N ARG A 46 10.65 -35.23 -4.59
CA ARG A 46 10.28 -35.44 -3.19
C ARG A 46 9.40 -36.68 -3.00
N TRP A 47 8.65 -37.10 -4.03
CA TRP A 47 7.62 -38.15 -3.91
C TRP A 47 7.89 -39.40 -4.76
N LEU A 48 8.58 -39.30 -5.90
CA LEU A 48 8.72 -40.41 -6.88
C LEU A 48 10.10 -41.12 -6.83
N GLY A 49 10.99 -40.74 -5.90
CA GLY A 49 12.36 -41.26 -5.86
C GLY A 49 13.26 -40.67 -6.95
N ALA A 50 14.58 -40.81 -6.81
CA ALA A 50 15.54 -40.07 -7.62
C ALA A 50 15.51 -40.41 -9.13
N GLU A 51 15.32 -41.69 -9.47
CA GLU A 51 15.35 -42.16 -10.86
C GLU A 51 14.10 -41.74 -11.63
N VAL A 52 12.91 -42.08 -11.11
CA VAL A 52 11.63 -41.74 -11.75
C VAL A 52 11.36 -40.23 -11.68
N GLY A 53 11.66 -39.59 -10.55
CA GLY A 53 11.56 -38.14 -10.40
C GLY A 53 12.45 -37.39 -11.39
N GLY A 54 13.69 -37.85 -11.58
CA GLY A 54 14.62 -37.28 -12.57
C GLY A 54 14.10 -37.39 -14.00
N LEU A 55 13.55 -38.55 -14.37
CA LEU A 55 13.00 -38.78 -15.71
C LEU A 55 11.78 -37.89 -16.00
N VAL A 56 10.91 -37.68 -15.00
CA VAL A 56 9.78 -36.74 -15.08
C VAL A 56 10.26 -35.29 -15.24
N LEU A 57 11.29 -34.89 -14.51
CA LEU A 57 11.89 -33.55 -14.59
C LEU A 57 12.53 -33.28 -15.96
N VAL A 58 13.19 -34.28 -16.56
CA VAL A 58 13.74 -34.15 -17.92
C VAL A 58 12.60 -34.00 -18.94
N GLY A 59 11.52 -34.77 -18.80
CA GLY A 59 10.39 -34.74 -19.74
C GLY A 59 9.56 -33.45 -19.69
N VAL A 60 9.14 -33.04 -18.49
CA VAL A 60 8.15 -31.94 -18.29
C VAL A 60 8.72 -30.76 -17.50
N GLY A 61 9.83 -30.94 -16.79
CA GLY A 61 10.42 -29.90 -15.94
C GLY A 61 10.88 -28.67 -16.73
N TRP A 62 11.29 -28.82 -17.98
CA TRP A 62 11.67 -27.68 -18.83
C TRP A 62 10.48 -26.75 -19.13
N LEU A 63 9.26 -27.28 -19.29
CA LEU A 63 8.03 -26.47 -19.44
C LEU A 63 7.75 -25.69 -18.17
N ALA A 64 7.87 -26.33 -17.00
CA ALA A 64 7.70 -25.66 -15.72
C ALA A 64 8.75 -24.54 -15.54
N ALA A 65 10.01 -24.79 -15.90
CA ALA A 65 11.08 -23.79 -15.86
C ALA A 65 10.81 -22.61 -16.81
N ALA A 66 10.34 -22.86 -18.03
CA ALA A 66 10.00 -21.81 -19.00
C ALA A 66 8.84 -20.93 -18.49
N VAL A 67 7.78 -21.52 -17.94
CA VAL A 67 6.67 -20.78 -17.33
C VAL A 67 7.15 -19.94 -16.15
N LEU A 68 8.07 -20.47 -15.34
CA LEU A 68 8.65 -19.75 -14.20
C LEU A 68 9.52 -18.56 -14.67
N MET A 69 10.35 -18.76 -15.69
CA MET A 69 11.14 -17.70 -16.32
C MET A 69 10.29 -16.56 -16.89
N MET A 70 9.12 -16.86 -17.44
CA MET A 70 8.21 -15.83 -17.99
C MET A 70 7.35 -15.15 -16.92
N SER A 71 6.94 -15.90 -15.88
CA SER A 71 6.04 -15.39 -14.84
C SER A 71 6.73 -14.52 -13.79
N VAL A 72 8.01 -14.77 -13.50
CA VAL A 72 8.78 -13.98 -12.53
C VAL A 72 8.93 -12.51 -12.95
N PRO A 73 9.36 -12.17 -14.18
CA PRO A 73 9.42 -10.77 -14.64
C PRO A 73 8.06 -10.08 -14.61
N VAL A 74 6.99 -10.78 -15.00
CA VAL A 74 5.62 -10.25 -14.95
C VAL A 74 5.21 -9.94 -13.51
N LEU A 75 5.52 -10.82 -12.55
CA LEU A 75 5.26 -10.57 -11.13
C LEU A 75 6.06 -9.36 -10.63
N ILE A 76 7.34 -9.24 -11.00
CA ILE A 76 8.19 -8.11 -10.62
C ILE A 76 7.59 -6.80 -11.13
N ILE A 77 7.26 -6.72 -12.42
CA ILE A 77 6.68 -5.50 -13.01
C ILE A 77 5.33 -5.18 -12.35
N ALA A 78 4.46 -6.17 -12.20
CA ALA A 78 3.13 -5.97 -11.61
C ALA A 78 3.21 -5.51 -10.14
N THR A 79 4.15 -6.06 -9.36
CA THR A 79 4.36 -5.64 -7.97
C THR A 79 5.00 -4.27 -7.86
N VAL A 80 5.98 -3.95 -8.73
CA VAL A 80 6.56 -2.60 -8.81
C VAL A 80 5.50 -1.57 -9.20
N GLU A 81 4.64 -1.88 -10.17
CA GLU A 81 3.58 -0.97 -10.59
C GLU A 81 2.54 -0.77 -9.49
N GLU A 82 2.14 -1.84 -8.81
CA GLU A 82 1.21 -1.74 -7.68
C GLU A 82 1.84 -0.97 -6.50
N LEU A 83 3.11 -1.21 -6.20
CA LEU A 83 3.86 -0.46 -5.22
C LEU A 83 3.96 1.02 -5.62
N TRP A 84 4.25 1.29 -6.88
CA TRP A 84 4.28 2.65 -7.43
C TRP A 84 2.91 3.32 -7.33
N ARG A 85 1.81 2.62 -7.62
CA ARG A 85 0.45 3.15 -7.43
C ARG A 85 0.18 3.46 -5.96
N GLN A 86 0.59 2.59 -5.03
CA GLN A 86 0.43 2.84 -3.60
C GLN A 86 1.26 4.03 -3.13
N VAL A 87 2.52 4.11 -3.54
CA VAL A 87 3.40 5.25 -3.26
C VAL A 87 2.81 6.52 -3.86
N ARG A 88 2.37 6.48 -5.12
CA ARG A 88 1.75 7.62 -5.81
C ARG A 88 0.48 8.06 -5.11
N ARG A 89 -0.37 7.16 -4.62
CA ARG A 89 -1.56 7.51 -3.83
C ARG A 89 -1.22 8.15 -2.49
N ARG A 90 -0.11 7.74 -1.86
CA ARG A 90 0.38 8.38 -0.63
C ARG A 90 0.99 9.76 -0.87
N VAL A 91 1.69 9.95 -1.99
CA VAL A 91 2.35 11.21 -2.33
C VAL A 91 1.37 12.21 -2.97
N HIS A 92 0.46 11.71 -3.80
CA HIS A 92 -0.55 12.47 -4.54
C HIS A 92 -1.95 11.88 -4.27
N PRO A 93 -2.51 12.09 -3.08
CA PRO A 93 -3.86 11.66 -2.77
C PRO A 93 -4.84 12.33 -3.73
N PRO A 94 -5.85 11.60 -4.21
CA PRO A 94 -6.78 12.09 -5.22
C PRO A 94 -7.84 13.01 -4.58
N ILE A 95 -8.42 13.93 -5.34
CA ILE A 95 -9.33 14.95 -4.78
C ILE A 95 -10.64 14.39 -4.23
N GLU A 96 -11.02 13.15 -4.55
CA GLU A 96 -12.17 12.45 -3.98
C GLU A 96 -12.07 12.26 -2.48
N GLU A 97 -10.85 12.21 -1.92
CA GLU A 97 -10.66 12.12 -0.47
C GLU A 97 -11.04 13.41 0.27
N LEU A 98 -11.22 14.52 -0.45
CA LEU A 98 -11.50 15.83 0.12
C LEU A 98 -13.00 16.06 0.46
N ASP A 99 -13.85 15.02 0.34
CA ASP A 99 -15.30 15.02 0.61
C ASP A 99 -16.04 16.25 0.04
N LEU A 100 -15.68 16.60 -1.19
CA LEU A 100 -16.27 17.73 -1.92
C LEU A 100 -17.58 17.32 -2.57
N SER A 101 -18.46 18.29 -2.78
CA SER A 101 -19.69 18.09 -3.54
C SER A 101 -19.39 17.60 -4.96
N PRO A 102 -20.22 16.70 -5.53
CA PRO A 102 -19.99 16.12 -6.86
C PRO A 102 -19.87 17.16 -7.99
N ARG A 103 -20.46 18.35 -7.80
CA ARG A 103 -20.35 19.47 -8.74
C ARG A 103 -18.93 20.04 -8.75
N VAL A 104 -18.37 20.29 -7.58
CA VAL A 104 -17.02 20.86 -7.41
C VAL A 104 -15.98 19.86 -7.87
N LEU A 105 -16.15 18.58 -7.54
CA LEU A 105 -15.25 17.51 -7.97
C LEU A 105 -15.14 17.40 -9.50
N ARG A 106 -16.28 17.37 -10.20
CA ARG A 106 -16.28 17.37 -11.68
C ARG A 106 -15.64 18.61 -12.28
N LEU A 107 -15.80 19.75 -11.62
CA LEU A 107 -15.24 21.00 -12.09
C LEU A 107 -13.72 21.01 -11.92
N LEU A 108 -13.19 20.55 -10.78
CA LEU A 108 -11.75 20.40 -10.56
C LEU A 108 -11.12 19.42 -11.55
N HIS A 109 -11.74 18.26 -11.81
CA HIS A 109 -11.29 17.32 -12.84
C HIS A 109 -11.25 17.94 -14.24
N ARG A 110 -12.24 18.78 -14.59
CA ARG A 110 -12.26 19.45 -15.90
C ARG A 110 -11.05 20.36 -16.11
N TYR A 111 -10.50 20.92 -15.05
CA TYR A 111 -9.31 21.78 -15.10
C TYR A 111 -8.01 21.02 -14.78
N GLY A 112 -8.04 19.68 -14.73
CA GLY A 112 -6.86 18.84 -14.48
C GLY A 112 -6.38 18.86 -13.03
N LEU A 113 -7.20 19.34 -12.09
CA LEU A 113 -6.90 19.35 -10.66
C LEU A 113 -7.36 18.03 -10.03
N ASP A 114 -6.65 16.94 -10.36
CA ASP A 114 -7.03 15.59 -9.97
C ASP A 114 -6.43 15.14 -8.61
N THR A 115 -5.48 15.91 -8.09
CA THR A 115 -4.77 15.59 -6.83
C THR A 115 -4.91 16.71 -5.81
N ILE A 116 -4.94 16.36 -4.54
CA ILE A 116 -5.06 17.36 -3.46
C ILE A 116 -3.85 18.29 -3.47
N ALA A 117 -2.65 17.78 -3.77
CA ALA A 117 -1.45 18.59 -3.90
C ALA A 117 -1.57 19.63 -5.02
N ALA A 118 -2.17 19.26 -6.16
CA ALA A 118 -2.42 20.21 -7.24
C ALA A 118 -3.39 21.31 -6.79
N VAL A 119 -4.44 20.97 -6.04
CA VAL A 119 -5.38 21.98 -5.51
C VAL A 119 -4.72 22.87 -4.45
N GLU A 120 -3.87 22.32 -3.59
CA GLU A 120 -3.13 23.07 -2.54
C GLU A 120 -2.08 24.03 -3.13
N GLN A 121 -1.52 23.72 -4.30
CA GLN A 121 -0.52 24.56 -4.97
C GLN A 121 -1.14 25.72 -5.77
N VAL A 122 -2.44 25.64 -6.09
CA VAL A 122 -3.12 26.69 -6.84
C VAL A 122 -3.54 27.81 -5.89
N ASP A 123 -3.08 29.02 -6.18
CA ASP A 123 -3.45 30.21 -5.40
C ASP A 123 -4.96 30.51 -5.49
N GLU A 124 -5.53 31.09 -4.44
CA GLU A 124 -6.96 31.39 -4.34
C GLU A 124 -7.40 32.31 -5.49
N ALA A 125 -6.56 33.26 -5.90
CA ALA A 125 -6.84 34.14 -7.02
C ALA A 125 -6.96 33.37 -8.35
N THR A 126 -6.14 32.33 -8.54
CA THR A 126 -6.18 31.48 -9.73
C THR A 126 -7.46 30.65 -9.78
N LEU A 127 -7.93 30.15 -8.62
CA LEU A 127 -9.23 29.47 -8.52
C LEU A 127 -10.41 30.38 -8.89
N MET A 128 -10.31 31.69 -8.63
CA MET A 128 -11.36 32.66 -9.03
C MET A 128 -11.41 32.93 -10.53
N LEU A 129 -10.33 32.64 -11.26
CA LEU A 129 -10.28 32.79 -12.71
C LEU A 129 -10.91 31.59 -13.44
N LEU A 130 -11.24 30.50 -12.73
CA LEU A 130 -11.85 29.32 -13.33
C LEU A 130 -13.31 29.61 -13.73
N PRO A 131 -13.68 29.39 -15.01
CA PRO A 131 -15.06 29.49 -15.45
C PRO A 131 -15.99 28.59 -14.63
N ASN A 132 -17.12 29.14 -14.18
CA ASN A 132 -18.14 28.47 -13.34
C ASN A 132 -17.70 28.11 -11.91
N PHE A 133 -16.62 28.71 -11.40
CA PHE A 133 -16.20 28.54 -10.01
C PHE A 133 -16.88 29.56 -9.08
N ASP A 134 -18.03 29.18 -8.52
CA ASP A 134 -18.81 30.05 -7.64
C ASP A 134 -18.13 30.25 -6.27
N ALA A 135 -18.44 31.36 -5.59
CA ALA A 135 -17.96 31.62 -4.22
C ALA A 135 -18.31 30.51 -3.20
N ARG A 136 -19.38 29.74 -3.46
CA ARG A 136 -19.74 28.56 -2.66
C ARG A 136 -18.76 27.40 -2.87
N ALA A 137 -18.42 27.11 -4.12
CA ALA A 137 -17.43 26.09 -4.47
C ALA A 137 -16.06 26.43 -3.85
N ARG A 138 -15.67 27.70 -3.90
CA ARG A 138 -14.45 28.20 -3.26
C ARG A 138 -14.41 27.93 -1.76
N ARG A 139 -15.45 28.36 -1.02
CA ARG A 139 -15.52 28.13 0.44
C ARG A 139 -15.48 26.65 0.78
N GLU A 140 -16.09 25.81 -0.04
CA GLU A 140 -16.10 24.37 0.15
C GLU A 140 -14.68 23.78 0.00
N VAL A 141 -13.97 24.14 -1.07
CA VAL A 141 -12.57 23.70 -1.29
C VAL A 141 -11.65 24.21 -0.18
N MET A 142 -11.69 25.50 0.14
CA MET A 142 -10.83 26.08 1.18
C MET A 142 -11.11 25.47 2.55
N ARG A 143 -12.38 25.24 2.89
CA ARG A 143 -12.75 24.55 4.13
C ARG A 143 -12.19 23.13 4.15
N ALA A 144 -12.35 22.38 3.06
CA ALA A 144 -11.89 21.00 2.97
C ALA A 144 -10.36 20.91 3.12
N ILE A 145 -9.59 21.81 2.49
CA ILE A 145 -8.13 21.93 2.66
C ILE A 145 -7.78 22.26 4.12
N SER A 146 -8.43 23.26 4.72
CA SER A 146 -8.15 23.65 6.10
C SER A 146 -8.41 22.51 7.10
N LEU A 147 -9.49 21.74 6.91
CA LEU A 147 -9.84 20.60 7.74
C LEU A 147 -8.80 19.48 7.61
N ARG A 148 -8.31 19.23 6.39
CA ARG A 148 -7.25 18.26 6.12
C ARG A 148 -5.93 18.67 6.79
N GLN A 149 -5.52 19.92 6.65
CA GLN A 149 -4.30 20.44 7.28
C GLN A 149 -4.38 20.35 8.80
N TYR A 150 -5.52 20.69 9.37
CA TYR A 150 -5.77 20.56 10.80
C TYR A 150 -5.70 19.10 11.27
N ALA A 151 -6.32 18.16 10.55
CA ALA A 151 -6.24 16.73 10.84
C ALA A 151 -4.80 16.19 10.73
N ALA A 152 -4.01 16.69 9.77
CA ALA A 152 -2.60 16.32 9.64
C ALA A 152 -1.76 16.81 10.83
N GLN A 153 -1.98 18.06 11.28
CA GLN A 153 -1.30 18.62 12.46
C GLN A 153 -1.66 17.85 13.74
N GLN A 154 -2.94 17.49 13.92
CA GLN A 154 -3.37 16.68 15.07
C GLN A 154 -2.64 15.32 15.13
N ARG A 155 -2.55 14.62 13.99
CA ARG A 155 -1.82 13.36 13.91
C ARG A 155 -0.35 13.52 14.26
N ALA A 156 0.29 14.59 13.79
CA ALA A 156 1.69 14.87 14.13
C ALA A 156 1.90 15.08 15.64
N TRP A 157 1.02 15.84 16.29
CA TRP A 157 1.06 16.02 17.74
C TRP A 157 0.82 14.72 18.52
N GLU A 158 -0.10 13.88 18.07
CA GLU A 158 -0.34 12.57 18.70
C GLU A 158 0.89 11.66 18.60
N GLU A 159 1.55 11.63 17.43
CA GLU A 159 2.78 10.87 17.23
C GLU A 159 3.92 11.37 18.13
N GLU A 160 4.10 12.69 18.27
CA GLU A 160 5.10 13.26 19.18
C GLU A 160 4.85 12.87 20.62
N ARG A 161 3.60 12.96 21.08
CA ARG A 161 3.21 12.55 22.43
C ARG A 161 3.45 11.07 22.67
N GLU A 162 3.17 10.21 21.70
CA GLU A 162 3.49 8.79 21.78
C GLU A 162 5.00 8.53 21.87
N ARG A 163 5.80 9.23 21.04
CA ARG A 163 7.26 9.10 21.04
C ARG A 163 7.84 9.50 22.40
N ASP A 164 7.36 10.60 22.97
CA ASP A 164 7.77 11.07 24.29
C ASP A 164 7.36 10.10 25.40
N ALA A 165 6.14 9.55 25.34
CA ALA A 165 5.70 8.52 26.27
C ALA A 165 6.57 7.26 26.19
N ARG A 166 6.98 6.84 24.98
CA ARG A 166 7.90 5.71 24.77
C ARG A 166 9.29 6.01 25.34
N ARG A 167 9.82 7.21 25.13
CA ARG A 167 11.10 7.67 25.71
C ARG A 167 11.07 7.62 27.23
N ARG A 168 10.05 8.21 27.87
CA ARG A 168 9.90 8.19 29.33
C ARG A 168 9.77 6.77 29.90
N ARG A 169 9.06 5.87 29.19
CA ARG A 169 8.98 4.46 29.59
C ARG A 169 10.33 3.75 29.50
N ALA A 170 11.13 4.05 28.47
CA ALA A 170 12.46 3.51 28.32
C ALA A 170 13.40 4.03 29.43
N GLU A 171 13.40 5.35 29.67
CA GLU A 171 14.16 6.01 30.73
C GLU A 171 13.81 5.44 32.11
N TRP A 172 12.52 5.27 32.40
CA TRP A 172 12.07 4.67 33.65
C TRP A 172 12.53 3.22 33.80
N LYS A 173 12.46 2.41 32.73
CA LYS A 173 13.00 1.04 32.75
C LYS A 173 14.50 1.01 33.00
N THR A 174 15.27 1.93 32.40
CA THR A 174 16.71 2.05 32.62
C THR A 174 17.06 2.53 34.02
N ALA A 175 16.31 3.49 34.58
CA ALA A 175 16.53 4.01 35.93
C ALA A 175 16.19 2.99 37.03
N ARG A 176 15.29 2.03 36.73
CA ARG A 176 14.85 1.00 37.68
C ARG A 176 15.66 -0.30 37.62
N LEU A 177 16.55 -0.44 36.64
CA LEU A 177 17.49 -1.56 36.61
C LEU A 177 18.53 -1.31 37.71
N PRO A 178 18.61 -2.16 38.76
CA PRO A 178 19.70 -2.05 39.72
C PRO A 178 21.00 -2.23 38.94
N VAL A 179 21.89 -1.24 39.03
CA VAL A 179 23.26 -1.36 38.55
C VAL A 179 23.80 -2.64 39.19
N ARG A 180 23.88 -3.73 38.41
CA ARG A 180 24.62 -4.92 38.82
C ARG A 180 26.07 -4.48 38.86
N LEU A 181 26.49 -3.96 40.02
CA LEU A 181 27.89 -3.81 40.35
C LEU A 181 28.52 -5.17 40.04
N PRO A 182 29.55 -5.23 39.17
CA PRO A 182 30.21 -6.49 38.92
C PRO A 182 30.74 -6.96 40.28
N ARG A 183 30.17 -8.05 40.80
CA ARG A 183 30.76 -8.76 41.93
C ARG A 183 32.16 -9.12 41.48
N ARG A 184 33.14 -8.37 41.95
CA ARG A 184 34.56 -8.64 41.79
C ARG A 184 34.79 -10.00 42.43
N PHE A 185 34.79 -11.03 41.59
CA PHE A 185 35.20 -12.39 41.96
C PHE A 185 36.69 -12.27 42.29
N SER A 186 37.00 -12.07 43.57
CA SER A 186 38.35 -12.19 44.09
C SER A 186 38.59 -13.66 44.35
N ASP A 187 38.94 -14.39 43.29
CA ASP A 187 39.51 -15.72 43.47
C ASP A 187 41.03 -15.64 43.37
N TRP A 188 41.62 -16.27 44.39
CA TRP A 188 42.87 -17.02 44.30
C TRP A 188 44.18 -16.25 44.22
N THR A 189 44.73 -15.92 45.40
CA THR A 189 46.13 -16.27 45.74
C THR A 189 46.33 -16.21 47.25
N GLY A 190 46.67 -17.35 47.87
CA GLY A 190 47.54 -17.35 49.07
C GLY A 190 47.06 -18.12 50.31
N ARG A 191 47.54 -19.36 50.45
CA ARG A 191 48.26 -19.95 51.61
C ARG A 191 48.32 -21.48 51.41
N ARG A 192 49.52 -22.01 51.13
CA ARG A 192 50.50 -22.56 52.10
C ARG A 192 49.95 -23.70 52.91
#